data_AF-A0A8T9C621-F1
#
_entry.id   AF-A0A8T9C621-F1
#
_cell.length_a   1.000
_cell.length_b   1.000
_cell.length_c   1.000
_cell.angle_alpha   90.00
_cell.angle_beta   90.00
_cell.angle_gamma   90.00
#
_symmetry.space_group_name_H-M   'P 1'
#
loop_
_entity.id
_entity.type
_entity.pdbx_description
1 polymer ?
#
loop_
_entity_poly.entity_id
_entity_poly.type
_entity_poly.pdbx_seq_one_letter_code
_entity_poly.pdbx_strand_id
1 'polypeptide(L)'
;METLEEMHSRHRKEQKDLQSRVTQKKKSATKKTRKGVNSECEELERQLKEKQEQERAALNGDAGLKDDSTSDSEDDAPQQDTPEVNEVAQALSTTTISEPATENGQPRKRNRQKERLARRAAEQEAAVEEAKKEAANQPDPKAVEREIMLKQFKSQGLTEKLIRPDGHCLFSAVADQLSQAGIPLGAEADGEVKEGERYKVVRKAAAGYIEGHPDDFVAWLDEPIE
;
A
#
# COMPACT_ATOMS: atom_id res chain seq x y z
N MET A 1 -16.42 -8.23 30.69
CA MET A 1 -16.51 -8.57 29.25
C MET A 1 -15.38 -7.81 28.57
N GLU A 2 -14.49 -8.51 27.86
CA GLU A 2 -13.45 -7.87 27.05
C GLU A 2 -14.15 -7.05 25.95
N THR A 3 -13.76 -5.80 25.73
CA THR A 3 -14.34 -4.98 24.66
C THR A 3 -13.79 -5.41 23.29
N LEU A 4 -14.49 -5.09 22.20
CA LEU A 4 -14.05 -5.42 20.83
C LEU A 4 -12.68 -4.81 20.51
N GLU A 5 -12.41 -3.61 21.04
CA GLU A 5 -11.12 -2.92 20.88
C GLU A 5 -9.99 -3.59 21.67
N GLU A 6 -10.25 -4.00 22.91
CA GLU A 6 -9.30 -4.77 23.73
C GLU A 6 -8.94 -6.10 23.07
N MET A 7 -9.93 -6.81 22.51
CA MET A 7 -9.73 -8.06 21.79
C MET A 7 -8.86 -7.86 20.52
N HIS A 8 -9.12 -6.81 19.73
CA HIS A 8 -8.28 -6.49 18.56
C HIS A 8 -6.85 -6.10 18.93
N SER A 9 -6.67 -5.37 20.03
CA SER A 9 -5.35 -5.03 20.56
C SER A 9 -4.58 -6.28 20.97
N ARG A 10 -5.24 -7.22 21.67
CA ARG A 10 -4.67 -8.51 22.04
C ARG A 10 -4.30 -9.36 20.81
N HIS A 11 -5.18 -9.45 19.81
CA HIS A 11 -4.91 -10.19 18.56
C HIS A 11 -3.68 -9.66 17.83
N ARG A 12 -3.53 -8.33 17.74
CA ARG A 12 -2.34 -7.70 17.15
C ARG A 12 -1.06 -8.05 17.90
N LYS A 13 -1.13 -8.10 19.24
CA LYS A 13 0.02 -8.47 20.08
C LYS A 13 0.40 -9.95 19.89
N GLU A 14 -0.58 -10.85 19.93
CA GLU A 14 -0.38 -12.29 19.70
C GLU A 14 0.24 -12.57 18.32
N GLN A 15 -0.17 -11.83 17.30
CA GLN A 15 0.38 -11.97 15.95
C GLN A 15 1.84 -11.54 15.86
N LYS A 16 2.21 -10.41 16.50
CA LYS A 16 3.60 -9.95 16.59
C LYS A 16 4.49 -10.95 17.35
N ASP A 17 3.99 -11.45 18.48
CA ASP A 17 4.71 -12.46 19.29
C ASP A 17 4.91 -13.76 18.51
N LEU A 18 3.91 -14.20 17.74
CA LEU A 18 4.00 -15.38 16.89
C LEU A 18 5.03 -15.19 15.76
N GLN A 19 5.04 -14.04 15.08
CA GLN A 19 6.01 -13.74 14.03
C GLN A 19 7.46 -13.76 14.55
N SER A 20 7.69 -13.19 15.74
CA SER A 20 8.99 -13.26 16.42
C SER A 20 9.42 -14.71 16.67
N ARG A 21 8.50 -15.53 17.20
CA ARG A 21 8.74 -16.96 17.48
C ARG A 21 9.00 -17.78 16.22
N VAL A 22 8.25 -17.55 15.14
CA VAL A 22 8.43 -18.18 13.83
C VAL A 22 9.80 -17.84 13.27
N THR A 23 10.21 -16.58 13.37
CA THR A 23 11.51 -16.12 12.89
C THR A 23 12.65 -16.80 13.66
N GLN A 24 12.55 -16.87 14.99
CA GLN A 24 13.53 -17.55 15.83
C GLN A 24 13.61 -19.06 15.56
N LYS A 25 12.46 -19.72 15.38
CA LYS A 25 12.37 -21.15 15.02
C LYS A 25 13.01 -21.42 13.66
N LYS A 26 12.69 -20.61 12.64
CA LYS A 26 13.27 -20.74 11.29
C LYS A 26 14.78 -20.49 11.30
N LYS A 27 15.27 -19.52 12.09
CA LYS A 27 16.71 -19.24 12.27
C LYS A 27 17.47 -20.38 12.96
N SER A 28 16.87 -21.03 13.95
CA SER A 28 17.49 -22.15 14.68
C SER A 28 17.38 -23.50 13.95
N ALA A 29 16.65 -23.57 12.83
CA ALA A 29 16.44 -24.80 12.08
C ALA A 29 17.66 -25.18 11.23
N THR A 30 18.11 -26.43 11.38
CA THR A 30 19.19 -27.01 10.56
C THR A 30 18.64 -27.55 9.24
N LYS A 31 19.52 -27.84 8.26
CA LYS A 31 19.13 -28.40 6.95
C LYS A 31 18.25 -29.67 7.06
N LYS A 32 18.45 -30.49 8.10
CA LYS A 32 17.67 -31.71 8.35
C LYS A 32 16.32 -31.44 9.00
N THR A 33 16.19 -30.39 9.81
CA THR A 33 14.97 -30.07 10.56
C THR A 33 14.11 -28.97 9.94
N ARG A 34 14.63 -28.24 8.95
CA ARG A 34 13.98 -27.08 8.30
C ARG A 34 12.56 -27.39 7.78
N LYS A 35 12.33 -28.56 7.17
CA LYS A 35 11.00 -28.94 6.68
C LYS A 35 10.00 -29.12 7.83
N GLY A 36 10.39 -29.82 8.89
CA GLY A 36 9.53 -30.03 10.07
C GLY A 36 9.24 -28.74 10.81
N VAL A 37 10.26 -27.87 10.97
CA VAL A 37 10.09 -26.56 11.60
C VAL A 37 9.20 -25.63 10.78
N ASN A 38 9.30 -25.66 9.45
CA ASN A 38 8.39 -24.87 8.60
C ASN A 38 6.94 -25.35 8.73
N SER A 39 6.70 -26.66 8.68
CA SER A 39 5.34 -27.20 8.88
C SER A 39 4.79 -26.92 10.29
N GLU A 40 5.63 -26.93 11.33
CA GLU A 40 5.22 -26.53 12.68
C GLU A 40 4.86 -25.03 12.75
N CYS A 41 5.60 -24.17 12.05
CA CYS A 41 5.29 -22.73 12.00
C CYS A 41 3.97 -22.47 11.26
N GLU A 42 3.73 -23.15 10.13
CA GLU A 42 2.48 -23.07 9.37
C GLU A 42 1.28 -23.53 10.21
N GLU A 43 1.46 -24.60 10.99
CA GLU A 43 0.42 -25.10 11.91
C GLU A 43 0.11 -24.10 13.02
N LEU A 44 1.13 -23.48 13.63
CA LEU A 44 0.96 -22.47 14.67
C LEU A 44 0.26 -21.20 14.15
N GLU A 45 0.59 -20.77 12.94
CA GLU A 45 -0.08 -19.63 12.27
C GLU A 45 -1.55 -19.95 11.97
N ARG A 46 -1.85 -21.17 11.51
CA ARG A 46 -3.22 -21.61 11.27
C ARG A 46 -4.05 -21.65 12.55
N GLN A 47 -3.51 -22.22 13.63
CA GLN A 47 -4.21 -22.35 14.91
C GLN A 47 -4.52 -20.98 15.53
N LEU A 48 -3.58 -20.04 15.48
CA LEU A 48 -3.82 -18.69 16.01
C LEU A 48 -4.92 -17.99 15.22
N LYS A 49 -4.88 -18.09 13.88
CA LYS A 49 -5.90 -17.49 13.02
C LYS A 49 -7.29 -18.09 13.28
N GLU A 50 -7.40 -19.40 13.37
CA GLU A 50 -8.66 -20.09 13.65
C GLU A 50 -9.23 -19.68 15.01
N LYS A 51 -8.39 -19.57 16.05
CA LYS A 51 -8.81 -19.11 17.37
C LYS A 51 -9.31 -17.66 17.34
N GLN A 52 -8.60 -16.78 16.66
CA GLN A 52 -8.99 -15.36 16.53
C GLN A 52 -10.29 -15.19 15.73
N GLU A 53 -10.51 -16.01 14.69
CA GLU A 53 -11.78 -16.05 13.95
C GLU A 53 -12.93 -16.56 14.82
N GLN A 54 -12.72 -17.58 15.64
CA GLN A 54 -13.72 -18.07 16.61
C GLN A 54 -14.07 -17.01 17.66
N GLU A 55 -13.07 -16.29 18.19
CA GLU A 55 -13.29 -15.20 19.16
C GLU A 55 -14.07 -14.04 18.54
N ARG A 56 -13.77 -13.68 17.28
CA ARG A 56 -14.54 -12.67 16.52
C ARG A 56 -15.97 -13.11 16.25
N ALA A 57 -16.17 -14.38 15.87
CA ALA A 57 -17.49 -14.93 15.61
C ALA A 57 -18.35 -15.00 16.89
N ALA A 58 -17.75 -15.31 18.04
CA ALA A 58 -18.43 -15.36 19.33
C ALA A 58 -18.90 -13.96 19.80
N LEU A 59 -18.11 -12.91 19.57
CA LEU A 59 -18.51 -11.53 19.91
C LEU A 59 -19.50 -10.92 18.90
N ASN A 60 -19.37 -11.23 17.60
CA ASN A 60 -20.36 -10.80 16.60
C ASN A 60 -21.69 -11.54 16.68
N GLY A 61 -21.77 -12.65 17.42
CA GLY A 61 -22.99 -13.42 17.63
C GLY A 61 -23.95 -12.86 18.69
N ASP A 62 -23.55 -11.83 19.46
CA ASP A 62 -24.34 -11.27 20.58
C ASP A 62 -24.73 -9.79 20.40
N ALA A 63 -24.37 -9.16 19.27
CA ALA A 63 -24.77 -7.79 18.97
C ALA A 63 -25.45 -7.73 17.59
N GLY A 64 -26.78 -7.87 17.60
CA GLY A 64 -27.59 -7.36 16.52
C GLY A 64 -27.40 -5.84 16.45
N LEU A 65 -26.80 -5.37 15.36
CA LEU A 65 -26.88 -4.06 14.70
C LEU A 65 -25.56 -3.85 13.96
N LYS A 66 -25.61 -4.02 12.63
CA LYS A 66 -24.57 -3.54 11.74
C LYS A 66 -24.65 -2.03 11.73
N ASP A 67 -23.73 -1.38 12.44
CA ASP A 67 -23.28 -0.06 12.05
C ASP A 67 -21.88 -0.18 11.45
N ASP A 68 -21.74 0.55 10.35
CA ASP A 68 -20.63 0.58 9.43
C ASP A 68 -19.57 1.52 9.99
N SER A 69 -18.33 1.04 10.13
CA SER A 69 -17.17 1.91 10.26
C SER A 69 -15.92 1.15 9.84
N THR A 70 -15.75 1.12 8.53
CA THR A 70 -14.45 1.17 7.89
C THR A 70 -13.67 2.37 8.43
N SER A 71 -12.57 2.13 9.15
CA SER A 71 -11.47 3.08 9.23
C SER A 71 -10.19 2.33 8.93
N ASP A 72 -9.78 2.54 7.69
CA ASP A 72 -8.44 2.37 7.17
C ASP A 72 -7.45 3.18 8.03
N SER A 73 -6.25 2.64 8.20
CA SER A 73 -5.10 3.38 8.73
C SER A 73 -3.85 2.66 8.24
N GLU A 74 -3.39 3.14 7.08
CA GLU A 74 -2.03 2.99 6.59
C GLU A 74 -1.04 3.71 7.53
N ASP A 75 0.11 3.06 7.79
CA ASP A 75 1.47 3.65 7.86
C ASP A 75 2.40 2.48 8.27
N ASP A 76 3.37 2.02 7.49
CA ASP A 76 4.56 2.64 6.89
C ASP A 76 5.84 2.10 7.57
N ALA A 77 6.91 2.06 6.78
CA ALA A 77 8.32 1.80 7.07
C ALA A 77 8.85 0.35 6.84
N PRO A 78 10.12 0.21 6.43
CA PRO A 78 10.65 0.67 5.14
C PRO A 78 11.46 -0.45 4.42
N GLN A 79 11.48 -0.42 3.09
CA GLN A 79 12.39 -1.25 2.28
C GLN A 79 13.83 -0.71 2.37
N GLN A 80 14.76 -1.57 2.80
CA GLN A 80 16.18 -1.41 2.52
C GLN A 80 16.61 -2.44 1.47
N ASP A 81 17.21 -1.90 0.41
CA ASP A 81 17.89 -2.60 -0.67
C ASP A 81 19.06 -3.46 -0.19
N THR A 82 19.15 -4.67 -0.75
CA THR A 82 20.45 -5.24 -1.16
C THR A 82 20.26 -6.03 -2.46
N PRO A 83 21.03 -5.74 -3.52
CA PRO A 83 21.03 -6.51 -4.76
C PRO A 83 22.12 -7.59 -4.73
N GLU A 84 21.82 -8.83 -5.14
CA GLU A 84 22.81 -9.61 -5.89
C GLU A 84 22.17 -10.80 -6.63
N VAL A 85 22.71 -11.01 -7.82
CA VAL A 85 22.13 -11.70 -8.97
C VAL A 85 22.90 -13.00 -9.20
N ASN A 86 22.25 -13.96 -9.85
CA ASN A 86 22.84 -15.07 -10.61
C ASN A 86 23.60 -16.17 -9.85
N GLU A 87 22.93 -17.31 -9.61
CA GLU A 87 23.56 -18.63 -9.75
C GLU A 87 22.58 -19.81 -9.62
N VAL A 88 21.71 -20.05 -10.62
CA VAL A 88 21.05 -21.38 -10.73
C VAL A 88 20.73 -21.83 -12.18
N ALA A 89 21.42 -21.29 -13.19
CA ALA A 89 21.18 -21.61 -14.60
C ALA A 89 22.14 -22.65 -15.22
N GLN A 90 22.93 -23.39 -14.42
CA GLN A 90 23.89 -24.38 -14.93
C GLN A 90 23.82 -25.73 -14.20
N ALA A 91 22.68 -26.42 -14.27
CA ALA A 91 22.60 -27.81 -13.80
C ALA A 91 21.68 -28.71 -14.66
N LEU A 92 21.60 -28.46 -15.97
CA LEU A 92 20.76 -29.23 -16.91
C LEU A 92 21.54 -29.84 -18.10
N SER A 93 22.87 -29.80 -18.08
CA SER A 93 23.71 -30.29 -19.18
C SER A 93 24.52 -31.53 -18.79
N THR A 94 23.87 -32.58 -18.31
CA THR A 94 24.45 -33.95 -18.26
C THR A 94 23.37 -34.96 -17.91
N THR A 95 22.58 -35.37 -18.90
CA THR A 95 22.04 -36.74 -18.92
C THR A 95 22.01 -37.18 -20.36
N THR A 96 22.93 -38.09 -20.64
CA THR A 96 23.17 -38.83 -21.86
C THR A 96 21.90 -39.44 -22.44
N ILE A 97 21.69 -39.16 -23.71
CA ILE A 97 20.84 -39.94 -24.62
C ILE A 97 21.54 -41.28 -24.85
N SER A 98 20.82 -42.38 -24.60
CA SER A 98 21.08 -43.69 -25.22
C SER A 98 19.72 -44.26 -25.64
N GLU A 99 19.66 -44.68 -26.90
CA GLU A 99 18.47 -45.12 -27.63
C GLU A 99 18.03 -46.56 -27.24
N PRO A 100 17.13 -47.23 -28.00
CA PRO A 100 15.76 -47.48 -27.61
C PRO A 100 15.53 -48.94 -27.23
N ALA A 101 14.79 -49.19 -26.15
CA ALA A 101 14.25 -50.53 -25.86
C ALA A 101 12.74 -50.51 -26.09
N THR A 102 12.34 -51.33 -27.05
CA THR A 102 10.98 -51.62 -27.49
C THR A 102 10.10 -52.20 -26.38
N GLU A 103 8.83 -51.81 -26.47
CA GLU A 103 7.62 -52.53 -26.05
C GLU A 103 7.65 -53.33 -24.75
N ASN A 104 7.09 -52.71 -23.70
CA ASN A 104 6.12 -53.40 -22.86
C ASN A 104 5.04 -52.40 -22.42
N GLY A 105 3.82 -52.63 -22.90
CA GLY A 105 2.66 -51.81 -22.65
C GLY A 105 2.25 -51.83 -21.19
N GLN A 106 2.46 -50.73 -20.49
CA GLN A 106 1.64 -50.34 -19.36
C GLN A 106 1.40 -48.82 -19.43
N PRO A 107 0.15 -48.35 -19.52
CA PRO A 107 -0.13 -46.93 -19.57
C PRO A 107 0.31 -46.33 -18.24
N ARG A 108 1.41 -45.56 -18.25
CA ARG A 108 1.83 -44.79 -17.08
C ARG A 108 0.63 -43.95 -16.64
N LYS A 109 0.06 -44.29 -15.47
CA LYS A 109 -1.11 -43.59 -14.91
C LYS A 109 -0.78 -42.10 -14.89
N ARG A 110 -1.45 -41.36 -15.78
CA ARG A 110 -1.34 -39.91 -15.91
C ARG A 110 -1.52 -39.30 -14.54
N ASN A 111 -0.54 -38.54 -14.09
CA ASN A 111 -0.47 -38.05 -12.72
C ASN A 111 -1.53 -36.94 -12.55
N ARG A 112 -2.78 -37.35 -12.30
CA ARG A 112 -4.00 -36.52 -12.27
C ARG A 112 -3.86 -35.26 -11.41
N GLN A 113 -3.02 -35.30 -10.39
CA GLN A 113 -2.74 -34.16 -9.53
C GLN A 113 -1.96 -33.06 -10.25
N LYS A 114 -1.00 -33.41 -11.11
CA LYS A 114 -0.21 -32.46 -11.91
C LYS A 114 -1.07 -31.81 -13.00
N GLU A 115 -1.97 -32.58 -13.61
CA GLU A 115 -2.93 -32.08 -14.61
C GLU A 115 -3.97 -31.13 -13.97
N ARG A 116 -4.46 -31.44 -12.77
CA ARG A 116 -5.35 -30.55 -12.01
C ARG A 116 -4.65 -29.24 -11.59
N LEU A 117 -3.38 -29.31 -11.19
CA LEU A 117 -2.59 -28.13 -10.83
C LEU A 117 -2.34 -27.24 -12.05
N ALA A 118 -1.96 -27.84 -13.19
CA ALA A 118 -1.78 -27.12 -14.44
C ALA A 118 -3.08 -26.45 -14.92
N ARG A 119 -4.23 -27.14 -14.80
CA ARG A 119 -5.54 -26.57 -15.14
C ARG A 119 -5.91 -25.38 -14.26
N ARG A 120 -5.65 -25.45 -12.94
CA ARG A 120 -5.88 -24.34 -12.01
C ARG A 120 -4.97 -23.15 -12.31
N ALA A 121 -3.70 -23.40 -12.64
CA ALA A 121 -2.76 -22.35 -13.00
C ALA A 121 -3.18 -21.63 -14.29
N ALA A 122 -3.59 -22.38 -15.31
CA ALA A 122 -4.09 -21.82 -16.57
C ALA A 122 -5.39 -21.01 -16.37
N GLU A 123 -6.30 -21.46 -15.51
CA GLU A 123 -7.53 -20.73 -15.16
C GLU A 123 -7.24 -19.44 -14.40
N GLN A 124 -6.27 -19.44 -13.49
CA GLN A 124 -5.81 -18.23 -12.80
C GLN A 124 -5.12 -17.25 -13.75
N GLU A 125 -4.28 -17.73 -14.67
CA GLU A 125 -3.63 -16.89 -15.66
C GLU A 125 -4.65 -16.26 -16.61
N ALA A 126 -5.63 -17.03 -17.08
CA ALA A 126 -6.73 -16.52 -17.89
C ALA A 126 -7.56 -15.46 -17.14
N ALA A 127 -7.90 -15.70 -15.87
CA ALA A 127 -8.62 -14.73 -15.04
C ALA A 127 -7.80 -13.45 -14.79
N VAL A 128 -6.48 -13.57 -14.61
CA VAL A 128 -5.57 -12.41 -14.46
C VAL A 128 -5.46 -11.63 -15.77
N GLU A 129 -5.37 -12.31 -16.92
CA GLU A 129 -5.38 -11.64 -18.22
C GLU A 129 -6.71 -10.94 -18.50
N GLU A 130 -7.83 -11.56 -18.16
CA GLU A 130 -9.17 -10.98 -18.28
C GLU A 130 -9.30 -9.73 -17.39
N ALA A 131 -8.91 -9.84 -16.11
CA ALA A 131 -8.89 -8.70 -15.19
C ALA A 131 -7.97 -7.56 -15.65
N LYS A 132 -6.82 -7.87 -16.26
CA LYS A 132 -5.93 -6.85 -16.85
C LYS A 132 -6.54 -6.17 -18.08
N LYS A 133 -7.24 -6.92 -18.93
CA LYS A 133 -7.96 -6.38 -20.10
C LYS A 133 -9.12 -5.49 -19.66
N GLU A 134 -9.85 -5.90 -18.63
CA GLU A 134 -10.92 -5.10 -18.03
C GLU A 134 -10.38 -3.81 -17.40
N ALA A 135 -9.30 -3.89 -16.60
CA ALA A 135 -8.65 -2.72 -16.00
C ALA A 135 -8.08 -1.75 -17.05
N ALA A 136 -7.52 -2.26 -18.14
CA ALA A 136 -7.02 -1.42 -19.24
C ALA A 136 -8.16 -0.72 -20.02
N ASN A 137 -9.35 -1.30 -20.02
CA ASN A 137 -10.54 -0.71 -20.65
C ASN A 137 -11.31 0.22 -19.72
N GLN A 138 -10.96 0.30 -18.43
CA GLN A 138 -11.54 1.29 -17.54
C GLN A 138 -10.95 2.67 -17.84
N PRO A 139 -11.78 3.68 -18.13
CA PRO A 139 -11.29 5.04 -18.33
C PRO A 139 -10.71 5.55 -17.01
N ASP A 140 -9.50 6.11 -17.05
CA ASP A 140 -8.91 6.79 -15.89
C ASP A 140 -9.68 8.09 -15.64
N PRO A 141 -10.52 8.17 -14.59
CA PRO A 141 -11.34 9.35 -14.34
C PRO A 141 -10.48 10.59 -14.10
N LYS A 142 -9.29 10.44 -13.52
CA LYS A 142 -8.35 11.53 -13.26
C LYS A 142 -7.78 12.10 -14.55
N ALA A 143 -7.47 11.24 -15.53
CA ALA A 143 -6.99 11.69 -16.83
C ALA A 143 -8.09 12.45 -17.59
N VAL A 144 -9.33 11.96 -17.55
CA VAL A 144 -10.48 12.63 -18.17
C VAL A 144 -10.73 14.00 -17.54
N GLU A 145 -10.75 14.08 -16.22
CA GLU A 145 -10.92 15.33 -15.48
C GLU A 145 -9.81 16.35 -15.83
N ARG A 146 -8.56 15.88 -15.84
CA ARG A 146 -7.41 16.71 -16.22
C ARG A 146 -7.50 17.21 -17.65
N GLU A 147 -7.95 16.39 -18.60
CA GLU A 147 -8.14 16.82 -19.98
C GLU A 147 -9.20 17.93 -20.09
N ILE A 148 -10.29 17.81 -19.34
CA ILE A 148 -11.35 18.84 -19.28
C ILE A 148 -10.78 20.14 -18.71
N MET A 149 -10.05 20.08 -17.60
CA MET A 149 -9.41 21.27 -16.99
C MET A 149 -8.41 21.94 -17.93
N LEU A 150 -7.52 21.16 -18.57
CA LEU A 150 -6.52 21.69 -19.50
C LEU A 150 -7.15 22.37 -20.72
N LYS A 151 -8.27 21.83 -21.23
CA LYS A 151 -9.05 22.49 -22.30
C LYS A 151 -9.58 23.84 -21.83
N GLN A 152 -10.12 23.92 -20.60
CA GLN A 152 -10.60 25.18 -20.03
C GLN A 152 -9.46 26.19 -19.84
N PHE A 153 -8.33 25.79 -19.24
CA PHE A 153 -7.17 26.67 -19.06
C PHE A 153 -6.69 27.23 -20.40
N LYS A 154 -6.53 26.37 -21.40
CA LYS A 154 -6.11 26.79 -22.75
C LYS A 154 -7.10 27.79 -23.37
N SER A 155 -8.40 27.58 -23.20
CA SER A 155 -9.42 28.51 -23.72
C SER A 155 -9.35 29.91 -23.08
N GLN A 156 -8.82 30.00 -21.86
CA GLN A 156 -8.63 31.25 -21.12
C GLN A 156 -7.20 31.80 -21.21
N GLY A 157 -6.32 31.15 -21.99
CA GLY A 157 -4.91 31.54 -22.10
C GLY A 157 -4.08 31.25 -20.85
N LEU A 158 -4.57 30.37 -19.97
CA LEU A 158 -3.90 29.95 -18.73
C LEU A 158 -3.11 28.65 -18.94
N THR A 159 -2.08 28.43 -18.13
CA THR A 159 -1.28 27.20 -18.11
C THR A 159 -1.23 26.63 -16.69
N GLU A 160 -1.39 25.32 -16.56
CA GLU A 160 -1.27 24.61 -15.28
C GLU A 160 0.20 24.50 -14.86
N LYS A 161 0.51 24.92 -13.63
CA LYS A 161 1.76 24.56 -12.93
C LYS A 161 1.43 23.55 -11.84
N LEU A 162 2.09 22.39 -11.87
CA LEU A 162 1.92 21.37 -10.84
C LEU A 162 2.60 21.82 -9.54
N ILE A 163 1.81 21.89 -8.47
CA ILE A 163 2.29 22.10 -7.12
C ILE A 163 2.36 20.74 -6.41
N ARG A 164 3.35 20.58 -5.52
CA ARG A 164 3.49 19.35 -4.74
C ARG A 164 2.19 19.05 -3.97
N PRO A 165 1.64 17.84 -4.07
CA PRO A 165 0.40 17.47 -3.38
C PRO A 165 0.67 17.11 -1.92
N ASP A 166 1.01 18.11 -1.12
CA ASP A 166 1.21 18.00 0.33
C ASP A 166 0.23 18.91 1.10
N GLY A 167 0.27 18.86 2.45
CA GLY A 167 -0.56 19.72 3.31
C GLY A 167 -0.22 21.22 3.28
N HIS A 168 0.71 21.63 2.41
CA HIS A 168 1.10 23.02 2.18
C HIS A 168 0.71 23.52 0.78
N CYS A 169 0.10 22.67 -0.05
CA CYS A 169 -0.16 22.93 -1.46
C CYS A 169 -0.88 24.27 -1.73
N LEU A 170 -1.85 24.65 -0.89
CA LEU A 170 -2.56 25.92 -1.00
C LEU A 170 -1.61 27.12 -0.88
N PHE A 171 -0.80 27.15 0.18
CA PHE A 171 0.15 28.25 0.42
C PHE A 171 1.30 28.24 -0.60
N SER A 172 1.72 27.05 -1.05
CA SER A 172 2.71 26.90 -2.13
C SER A 172 2.19 27.44 -3.47
N ALA A 173 0.92 27.17 -3.81
CA ALA A 173 0.28 27.70 -5.01
C ALA A 173 0.17 29.23 -4.97
N VAL A 174 -0.25 29.80 -3.83
CA VAL A 174 -0.33 31.25 -3.65
C VAL A 174 1.06 31.88 -3.71
N ALA A 175 2.08 31.27 -3.07
CA ALA A 175 3.46 31.76 -3.13
C ALA A 175 4.00 31.81 -4.57
N ASP A 176 3.71 30.78 -5.37
CA ASP A 176 4.06 30.75 -6.78
C ASP A 176 3.38 31.88 -7.56
N GLN A 177 2.07 32.05 -7.40
CA GLN A 177 1.31 33.10 -8.09
C GLN A 177 1.76 34.52 -7.70
N LEU A 178 2.04 34.77 -6.43
CA LEU A 178 2.61 36.05 -5.98
C LEU A 178 3.95 36.33 -6.65
N SER A 179 4.78 35.30 -6.82
CA SER A 179 6.07 35.41 -7.52
C SER A 179 5.89 35.75 -8.99
N GLN A 180 4.95 35.08 -9.67
CA GLN A 180 4.62 35.37 -11.08
C GLN A 180 4.06 36.80 -11.27
N ALA A 181 3.30 37.30 -10.29
CA ALA A 181 2.79 38.66 -10.27
C ALA A 181 3.84 39.73 -9.92
N GLY A 182 5.09 39.32 -9.60
CA GLY A 182 6.15 40.24 -9.19
C GLY A 182 5.96 40.82 -7.78
N ILE A 183 5.12 40.19 -6.95
CA ILE A 183 4.86 40.60 -5.58
C ILE A 183 5.88 39.90 -4.67
N PRO A 184 6.78 40.64 -4.00
CA PRO A 184 7.76 40.05 -3.11
C PRO A 184 7.08 39.48 -1.85
N LEU A 185 7.57 38.35 -1.35
CA LEU A 185 7.02 37.68 -0.16
C LEU A 185 7.46 38.31 1.17
N GLY A 186 7.85 39.60 1.21
CA GLY A 186 8.31 40.30 2.42
C GLY A 186 9.83 40.50 2.50
N ALA A 187 10.27 41.34 3.46
CA ALA A 187 11.66 41.79 3.63
C ALA A 187 12.55 40.65 4.18
N GLU A 188 13.74 40.48 3.58
CA GLU A 188 14.72 39.36 3.81
C GLU A 188 14.43 38.05 3.03
N ALA A 189 13.96 38.14 1.78
CA ALA A 189 14.15 37.07 0.80
C ALA A 189 15.40 37.31 -0.09
N ASP A 190 16.33 38.15 0.37
CA ASP A 190 17.67 38.33 -0.22
C ASP A 190 18.63 37.17 0.11
N GLY A 191 18.22 36.26 1.00
CA GLY A 191 18.72 34.89 1.03
C GLY A 191 17.71 34.00 0.33
N GLU A 192 18.16 33.20 -0.66
CA GLU A 192 17.33 32.24 -1.42
C GLU A 192 16.45 31.39 -0.49
N VAL A 193 15.22 31.84 -0.20
CA VAL A 193 14.21 30.98 0.40
C VAL A 193 13.97 29.89 -0.63
N LYS A 194 14.44 28.68 -0.31
CA LYS A 194 14.29 27.50 -1.17
C LYS A 194 12.84 27.42 -1.62
N GLU A 195 12.61 27.05 -2.88
CA GLU A 195 11.27 27.01 -3.47
C GLU A 195 10.27 26.23 -2.59
N GLY A 196 10.73 25.13 -1.97
CA GLY A 196 9.96 24.31 -1.02
C GLY A 196 9.70 24.92 0.36
N GLU A 197 10.19 26.12 0.66
CA GLU A 197 9.99 26.81 1.95
C GLU A 197 9.22 28.13 1.81
N ARG A 198 8.96 28.59 0.58
CA ARG A 198 8.24 29.85 0.30
C ARG A 198 6.83 29.86 0.91
N TYR A 199 6.19 28.68 0.98
CA TYR A 199 4.88 28.53 1.60
C TYR A 199 4.86 28.97 3.07
N LYS A 200 5.97 28.84 3.80
CA LYS A 200 6.07 29.21 5.22
C LYS A 200 5.81 30.70 5.41
N VAL A 201 6.31 31.50 4.49
CA VAL A 201 6.18 32.96 4.52
C VAL A 201 4.73 33.37 4.28
N VAL A 202 4.09 32.81 3.25
CA VAL A 202 2.68 33.06 2.95
C VAL A 202 1.78 32.57 4.09
N ARG A 203 2.05 31.37 4.61
CA ARG A 203 1.30 30.82 5.75
C ARG A 203 1.41 31.70 6.99
N LYS A 204 2.61 32.18 7.33
CA LYS A 204 2.82 33.07 8.47
C LYS A 204 2.13 34.41 8.28
N ALA A 205 2.20 34.98 7.08
CA ALA A 205 1.50 36.22 6.76
C ALA A 205 -0.02 36.06 6.87
N ALA A 206 -0.58 34.96 6.38
CA ALA A 206 -2.01 34.66 6.51
C ALA A 206 -2.43 34.49 7.97
N ALA A 207 -1.67 33.71 8.77
CA ALA A 207 -1.96 33.53 10.18
C ALA A 207 -1.93 34.86 10.96
N GLY A 208 -0.87 35.66 10.78
CA GLY A 208 -0.78 36.97 11.45
C GLY A 208 -1.87 37.94 10.99
N TYR A 209 -2.37 37.83 9.76
CA TYR A 209 -3.51 38.61 9.30
C TYR A 209 -4.80 38.19 9.99
N ILE A 210 -5.06 36.88 10.10
CA ILE A 210 -6.24 36.33 10.79
C ILE A 210 -6.24 36.72 12.28
N GLU A 211 -5.10 36.55 12.96
CA GLU A 211 -4.92 36.95 14.37
C GLU A 211 -5.14 38.45 14.59
N GLY A 212 -4.75 39.29 13.61
CA GLY A 212 -4.94 40.74 13.67
C GLY A 212 -6.37 41.22 13.34
N HIS A 213 -7.23 40.35 12.80
CA HIS A 213 -8.60 40.70 12.37
C HIS A 213 -9.62 39.65 12.85
N PRO A 214 -9.69 39.33 14.15
CA PRO A 214 -10.50 38.22 14.64
C PRO A 214 -11.99 38.38 14.32
N ASP A 215 -12.52 39.60 14.40
CA ASP A 215 -13.93 39.89 14.10
C ASP A 215 -14.36 39.47 12.68
N ASP A 216 -13.43 39.47 11.72
CA ASP A 216 -13.69 39.08 10.33
C ASP A 216 -13.66 37.55 10.12
N PHE A 217 -12.95 36.81 10.99
CA PHE A 217 -12.66 35.39 10.80
C PHE A 217 -13.33 34.46 11.81
N VAL A 218 -13.74 34.95 12.99
CA VAL A 218 -14.34 34.12 14.06
C VAL A 218 -15.54 33.31 13.58
N ALA A 219 -16.37 33.84 12.66
CA ALA A 219 -17.51 33.12 12.11
C ALA A 219 -17.13 31.87 11.26
N TRP A 220 -15.87 31.77 10.84
CA TRP A 220 -15.34 30.69 10.00
C TRP A 220 -14.45 29.71 10.77
N LEU A 221 -14.22 29.94 12.07
CA LEU A 221 -13.37 29.12 12.92
C LEU A 221 -14.21 28.30 13.89
N ASP A 222 -13.86 27.03 14.06
CA ASP A 222 -14.51 26.14 15.03
C ASP A 222 -14.16 26.53 16.48
N GLU A 223 -12.98 27.12 16.68
CA GLU A 223 -12.48 27.60 17.96
C GLU A 223 -12.12 29.10 17.87
N PRO A 224 -12.36 29.89 18.93
CA PRO A 224 -11.97 31.29 18.97
C PRO A 224 -10.44 31.44 18.94
N ILE A 225 -9.98 32.55 18.36
CA ILE A 225 -8.55 32.92 18.35
C ILE A 225 -8.18 33.42 19.75
N GLU A 226 -7.18 32.81 20.38
CA GLU A 226 -6.63 33.21 21.70
C GLU A 226 -5.77 34.48 21.64
#